data_AF-A0A1V5XZZ1-F1
#
_entry.id   AF-A0A1V5XZZ1-F1
#
_cell.length_a   1.000
_cell.length_b   1.000
_cell.length_c   1.000
_cell.angle_alpha   90.00
_cell.angle_beta   90.00
_cell.angle_gamma   90.00
#
_symmetry.space_group_name_H-M   'P 1'
#
loop_
_entity.id
_entity.type
_entity.pdbx_description
1 polymer ?
#
loop_
_entity_poly.entity_id
_entity_poly.type
_entity_poly.pdbx_seq_one_letter_code
_entity_poly.pdbx_strand_id
1 'polypeptide(L)'
;MKEKCFIPVIVCALLLCVSGLFAATLNVGAGKPYATISAALADAGVGDTIIVDPGTYAEAIKVTKPGIKIYGPNRDVEPYTQNRGPEAVIVHTTPPATVMVDLGAGATAAGVEFNGFKIDGENKAIQTGKTAAQAGSDDIFAYNIVTNFDGKGVGGGGPNCQIAHNLVTNIINLSGTGGNTGIHTSTGGTAGATLKIIYNTLININYAGIQPGNQSYYDVMGNNIQNTGRHGINIGSNSRFVRVIGNRIANVNYQDNRTDEDTGGIRAYCNPPFINSDIEIAYNTVENAMNGLHFRGSMCDETRDEWNGVDGCNPFSAGGCTYPGVLKGEYQHPMGIPPNMTVHDNNFINCLNWGINAFRPIQPGDCGYTDPPVVLDAQNNYIEGNINGDVSTTVTQNNNPAASIILGDSDGDGIDDWEEIYIYGTDPNDADQDNDGVLDGVQLKLGGDPKNGTPAPGPVPGPGDSDGDGYYDWYEALVGTSWTDKNDYPKLGDINKNGVIDNGDAAIVYNFVLGKIEGFGFDPDRMDVNQDGVVNNLDANILFNKFLGIAGYGILPYRLP
;
A
#
# COMPACT_ATOMS: atom_id res chain seq x y z
N MET A 1 37.44 0.54 75.42
CA MET A 1 36.41 -0.25 74.70
C MET A 1 35.65 0.67 73.77
N LYS A 2 35.90 0.48 72.48
CA LYS A 2 35.13 0.79 71.26
C LYS A 2 34.51 2.20 71.09
N GLU A 3 35.26 2.97 70.32
CA GLU A 3 34.85 3.99 69.35
C GLU A 3 33.51 3.71 68.64
N LYS A 4 32.75 4.78 68.38
CA LYS A 4 31.96 4.90 67.15
C LYS A 4 32.13 6.31 66.59
N CYS A 5 32.82 6.35 65.46
CA CYS A 5 33.03 7.47 64.56
C CYS A 5 31.69 7.83 63.88
N PHE A 6 31.28 9.10 63.96
CA PHE A 6 30.16 9.65 63.18
C PHE A 6 30.75 10.43 62.00
N ILE A 7 30.56 9.91 60.79
CA ILE A 7 30.90 10.58 59.53
C ILE A 7 29.68 11.42 59.11
N PRO A 8 29.81 12.73 58.85
CA PRO A 8 28.74 13.49 58.24
C PRO A 8 28.71 13.21 56.74
N VAL A 9 27.64 12.55 56.29
CA VAL A 9 27.35 12.36 54.87
C VAL A 9 26.87 13.71 54.32
N ILE A 10 27.71 14.32 53.47
CA ILE A 10 27.34 15.44 52.61
C ILE A 10 26.28 14.90 51.64
N VAL A 11 25.03 15.33 51.82
CA VAL A 11 23.97 15.13 50.85
C VAL A 11 24.26 16.05 49.67
N CYS A 12 24.97 15.50 48.68
CA CYS A 12 25.05 16.08 47.36
C CYS A 12 23.66 15.95 46.74
N ALA A 13 22.93 17.06 46.62
CA ALA A 13 21.70 17.11 45.85
C ALA A 13 22.05 16.85 44.38
N LEU A 14 22.03 15.58 43.98
CA LEU A 14 21.87 15.23 42.57
C LEU A 14 20.52 15.84 42.16
N LEU A 15 20.57 16.92 41.37
CA LEU A 15 19.48 17.22 40.46
C LEU A 15 19.32 15.99 39.57
N LEU A 16 18.42 15.08 39.97
CA LEU A 16 17.74 14.19 39.04
C LEU A 16 16.92 15.10 38.13
N CYS A 17 17.57 15.60 37.09
CA CYS A 17 16.90 16.08 35.91
C CYS A 17 16.20 14.85 35.34
N VAL A 18 14.96 14.61 35.76
CA VAL A 18 14.04 13.74 35.05
C VAL A 18 13.73 14.51 33.76
N SER A 19 14.66 14.48 32.82
CA SER A 19 14.35 14.80 31.44
C SER A 19 13.35 13.73 31.03
N GLY A 20 12.07 14.08 31.02
CA GLY A 20 11.15 13.40 30.14
C GLY A 20 11.80 13.47 28.77
N LEU A 21 12.31 12.33 28.30
CA LEU A 21 12.83 12.16 26.95
C LEU A 21 11.61 12.28 26.04
N PHE A 22 11.20 13.51 25.76
CA PHE A 22 10.36 13.78 24.61
C PHE A 22 11.20 13.40 23.39
N ALA A 23 10.61 12.64 22.48
CA ALA A 23 11.20 12.34 21.19
C ALA A 23 11.69 13.64 20.53
N ALA A 24 12.98 13.70 20.23
CA ALA A 24 13.56 14.88 19.61
C ALA A 24 13.30 14.89 18.10
N THR A 25 13.36 16.08 17.50
CA THR A 25 13.31 16.26 16.05
C THR A 25 14.68 16.68 15.53
N LEU A 26 15.26 15.87 14.66
CA LEU A 26 16.56 16.10 14.03
C LEU A 26 16.32 16.50 12.56
N ASN A 27 16.94 17.60 12.12
CA ASN A 27 16.75 18.12 10.76
C ASN A 27 17.98 17.83 9.89
N VAL A 28 17.74 17.25 8.72
CA VAL A 28 18.76 16.84 7.74
C VAL A 28 18.59 17.67 6.46
N GLY A 29 19.70 18.17 5.90
CA GLY A 29 19.68 18.89 4.63
C GLY A 29 20.76 19.96 4.51
N ALA A 30 20.79 20.63 3.36
CA ALA A 30 21.74 21.71 3.12
C ALA A 30 21.54 22.87 4.12
N GLY A 31 22.57 23.19 4.90
CA GLY A 31 22.50 24.24 5.92
C GLY A 31 21.76 23.85 7.21
N LYS A 32 21.37 22.58 7.36
CA LYS A 32 20.79 22.02 8.59
C LYS A 32 21.88 21.47 9.53
N PRO A 33 21.56 21.17 10.80
CA PRO A 33 22.51 20.58 11.74
C PRO A 33 23.14 19.28 11.25
N TYR A 34 22.38 18.48 10.49
CA TYR A 34 22.85 17.23 9.90
C TYR A 34 22.90 17.35 8.38
N ALA A 35 24.06 17.05 7.78
CA ALA A 35 24.22 17.03 6.33
C ALA A 35 23.76 15.71 5.68
N THR A 36 23.67 14.63 6.47
CA THR A 36 23.29 13.29 6.01
C THR A 36 22.32 12.64 6.99
N ILE A 37 21.51 11.73 6.48
CA ILE A 37 20.52 10.98 7.27
C ILE A 37 21.24 10.04 8.25
N SER A 38 22.34 9.41 7.82
CA SER A 38 23.15 8.54 8.67
C SER A 38 23.76 9.28 9.86
N ALA A 39 24.13 10.56 9.71
CA ALA A 39 24.63 11.36 10.81
C ALA A 39 23.53 11.66 11.84
N ALA A 40 22.32 11.99 11.37
CA ALA A 40 21.17 12.16 12.27
C ALA A 40 20.80 10.86 12.98
N LEU A 41 20.81 9.71 12.29
CA LEU A 41 20.54 8.40 12.89
C LEU A 41 21.56 7.99 13.97
N ALA A 42 22.82 8.38 13.80
CA ALA A 42 23.86 8.13 14.79
C ALA A 42 23.54 8.83 16.13
N ASP A 43 23.05 10.07 16.05
CA ASP A 43 22.74 10.91 17.21
C ASP A 43 21.33 10.70 17.78
N ALA A 44 20.37 10.25 16.98
CA ALA A 44 18.98 10.07 17.37
C ALA A 44 18.81 9.15 18.59
N GLY A 45 17.94 9.49 19.53
CA GLY A 45 17.46 8.62 20.61
C GLY A 45 16.33 7.69 20.15
N VAL A 46 15.87 6.79 21.03
CA VAL A 46 14.70 5.93 20.77
C VAL A 46 13.46 6.80 20.61
N GLY A 47 12.67 6.54 19.56
CA GLY A 47 11.43 7.29 19.31
C GLY A 47 11.61 8.63 18.58
N ASP A 48 12.85 9.07 18.33
CA ASP A 48 13.12 10.36 17.71
C ASP A 48 12.63 10.42 16.26
N THR A 49 12.35 11.65 15.81
CA THR A 49 11.93 11.97 14.46
C THR A 49 13.05 12.65 13.68
N ILE A 50 13.29 12.22 12.45
CA ILE A 50 14.25 12.80 11.51
C ILE A 50 13.47 13.39 10.35
N ILE A 51 13.59 14.70 10.15
CA ILE A 51 12.99 15.43 9.02
C ILE A 51 14.07 15.71 7.99
N VAL A 52 13.84 15.32 6.75
CA VAL A 52 14.82 15.40 5.66
C VAL A 52 14.33 16.40 4.61
N ASP A 53 15.08 17.47 4.42
CA ASP A 53 14.83 18.44 3.36
C ASP A 53 15.09 17.82 1.96
N PRO A 54 14.49 18.37 0.90
CA PRO A 54 14.78 17.96 -0.48
C PRO A 54 16.27 18.01 -0.81
N GLY A 55 16.74 17.03 -1.57
CA GLY A 55 18.16 16.90 -1.92
C GLY A 55 18.52 15.50 -2.41
N THR A 56 19.78 15.29 -2.78
CA THR A 56 20.29 13.97 -3.14
C THR A 56 21.27 13.47 -2.08
N TYR A 57 20.97 12.30 -1.54
CA TYR A 57 21.66 11.68 -0.41
C TYR A 57 22.30 10.37 -0.90
N ALA A 58 23.60 10.43 -1.19
CA ALA A 58 24.39 9.26 -1.64
C ALA A 58 24.93 8.49 -0.42
N GLU A 59 24.06 7.75 0.25
CA GLU A 59 24.35 7.04 1.48
C GLU A 59 23.50 5.77 1.62
N ALA A 60 23.89 4.89 2.55
CA ALA A 60 23.11 3.71 2.92
C ALA A 60 22.48 3.95 4.28
N ILE A 61 21.16 3.87 4.37
CA ILE A 61 20.40 4.10 5.59
C ILE A 61 20.34 2.81 6.37
N LYS A 62 20.71 2.89 7.65
CA LYS A 62 20.61 1.76 8.58
C LYS A 62 20.09 2.22 9.92
N VAL A 63 18.87 1.82 10.24
CA VAL A 63 18.23 2.12 11.53
C VAL A 63 18.62 1.03 12.54
N THR A 64 18.99 1.46 13.75
CA THR A 64 19.48 0.56 14.81
C THR A 64 18.76 0.74 16.14
N LYS A 65 17.89 1.75 16.22
CA LYS A 65 17.12 2.11 17.41
C LYS A 65 15.64 2.01 17.05
N PRO A 66 14.78 1.50 17.95
CA PRO A 66 13.35 1.34 17.68
C PRO A 66 12.62 2.69 17.70
N GLY A 67 11.42 2.71 17.12
CA GLY A 67 10.50 3.85 17.18
C GLY A 67 10.94 5.07 16.36
N ILE A 68 12.01 4.97 15.58
CA ILE A 68 12.52 6.11 14.80
C ILE A 68 11.54 6.44 13.68
N LYS A 69 11.20 7.71 13.54
CA LYS A 69 10.42 8.24 12.42
C LYS A 69 11.34 8.98 11.46
N ILE A 70 11.26 8.70 10.17
CA ILE A 70 12.08 9.33 9.14
C ILE A 70 11.14 9.85 8.06
N TYR A 71 11.07 11.17 7.94
CA TYR A 71 10.12 11.85 7.06
C TYR A 71 10.83 12.66 5.99
N GLY A 72 10.50 12.34 4.75
CA GLY A 72 10.87 13.10 3.57
C GLY A 72 9.87 14.22 3.29
N PRO A 73 10.16 15.07 2.30
CA PRO A 73 9.35 16.25 1.99
C PRO A 73 7.96 15.93 1.44
N ASN A 74 7.75 14.71 0.94
CA ASN A 74 6.47 14.24 0.38
C ASN A 74 5.81 13.20 1.28
N ARG A 75 5.94 13.38 2.59
CA ARG A 75 5.29 12.51 3.58
C ARG A 75 3.77 12.53 3.35
N ASP A 76 3.15 11.35 3.38
CA ASP A 76 1.70 11.16 3.25
C ASP A 76 1.12 11.71 1.92
N VAL A 77 1.97 11.89 0.90
CA VAL A 77 1.57 12.30 -0.47
C VAL A 77 1.72 11.12 -1.43
N GLU A 78 0.61 10.73 -2.05
CA GLU A 78 0.51 9.57 -2.93
C GLU A 78 1.45 9.65 -4.14
N PRO A 79 2.43 8.73 -4.27
CA PRO A 79 3.42 8.80 -5.33
C PRO A 79 2.90 8.50 -6.74
N TYR A 80 1.73 7.87 -6.88
CA TYR A 80 1.20 7.50 -8.19
C TYR A 80 0.12 8.47 -8.72
N THR A 81 -0.75 8.95 -7.84
CA THR A 81 -1.96 9.71 -8.24
C THR A 81 -1.85 11.20 -7.97
N GLN A 82 -1.00 11.62 -7.03
CA GLN A 82 -0.85 13.01 -6.62
C GLN A 82 0.45 13.63 -7.16
N ASN A 83 0.44 14.96 -7.27
CA ASN A 83 1.64 15.72 -7.62
C ASN A 83 2.55 15.83 -6.41
N ARG A 84 3.84 15.47 -6.57
CA ARG A 84 4.85 15.57 -5.52
C ARG A 84 5.78 16.76 -5.72
N GLY A 85 6.13 17.41 -4.62
CA GLY A 85 7.11 18.49 -4.59
C GLY A 85 8.55 17.99 -4.72
N PRO A 86 9.55 18.86 -4.50
CA PRO A 86 10.95 18.47 -4.53
C PRO A 86 11.26 17.28 -3.60
N GLU A 87 12.00 16.28 -4.10
CA GLU A 87 12.23 15.01 -3.38
C GLU A 87 13.49 15.01 -2.52
N ALA A 88 13.46 14.24 -1.43
CA ALA A 88 14.65 13.67 -0.81
C ALA A 88 14.98 12.35 -1.54
N VAL A 89 16.01 12.39 -2.39
CA VAL A 89 16.41 11.27 -3.25
C VAL A 89 17.59 10.53 -2.64
N ILE A 90 17.37 9.29 -2.22
CA ILE A 90 18.41 8.38 -1.75
C ILE A 90 18.97 7.62 -2.95
N VAL A 91 20.27 7.75 -3.18
CA VAL A 91 20.99 7.07 -4.25
C VAL A 91 22.09 6.18 -3.68
N HIS A 92 22.57 5.27 -4.51
CA HIS A 92 23.49 4.24 -4.04
C HIS A 92 24.87 4.77 -3.62
N THR A 93 25.55 4.01 -2.77
CA THR A 93 26.98 4.19 -2.47
C THR A 93 27.86 3.43 -3.43
N THR A 94 29.17 3.73 -3.44
CA THR A 94 30.19 2.91 -4.13
C THR A 94 31.28 2.54 -3.12
N PRO A 95 31.40 1.25 -2.72
CA PRO A 95 30.62 0.09 -3.18
C PRO A 95 29.15 0.13 -2.74
N PRO A 96 28.24 -0.55 -3.47
CA PRO A 96 26.82 -0.58 -3.15
C PRO A 96 26.55 -1.40 -1.89
N ALA A 97 25.67 -0.88 -1.03
CA ALA A 97 25.19 -1.61 0.13
C ALA A 97 24.37 -2.86 -0.25
N THR A 98 24.22 -3.80 0.68
CA THR A 98 23.35 -4.97 0.47
C THR A 98 21.88 -4.56 0.37
N VAL A 99 21.50 -3.63 1.23
CA VAL A 99 20.20 -2.96 1.28
C VAL A 99 20.49 -1.46 1.32
N MET A 100 19.85 -0.64 0.48
CA MET A 100 20.08 0.81 0.50
C MET A 100 19.38 1.50 1.68
N VAL A 101 18.16 1.09 2.01
CA VAL A 101 17.40 1.55 3.18
C VAL A 101 17.01 0.36 4.04
N ASP A 102 17.74 0.14 5.14
CA ASP A 102 17.49 -0.94 6.10
C ASP A 102 16.87 -0.36 7.39
N LEU A 103 15.58 -0.63 7.61
CA LEU A 103 14.87 -0.20 8.81
C LEU A 103 15.15 -1.10 10.03
N GLY A 104 15.92 -2.18 9.86
CA GLY A 104 16.40 -3.02 10.96
C GLY A 104 15.70 -4.37 11.07
N ALA A 105 15.45 -5.04 9.93
CA ALA A 105 14.85 -6.38 9.89
C ALA A 105 15.75 -7.43 10.61
N GLY A 106 15.59 -7.57 11.93
CA GLY A 106 16.45 -8.45 12.74
C GLY A 106 16.49 -8.23 14.27
N ALA A 107 15.49 -7.58 14.88
CA ALA A 107 15.23 -7.50 16.33
C ALA A 107 15.94 -6.41 17.17
N THR A 108 16.53 -5.36 16.59
CA THR A 108 17.05 -4.21 17.36
C THR A 108 16.35 -2.87 17.07
N ALA A 109 15.74 -2.72 15.90
CA ALA A 109 14.91 -1.57 15.53
C ALA A 109 13.58 -2.09 14.99
N ALA A 110 12.50 -1.80 15.70
CA ALA A 110 11.13 -2.14 15.33
C ALA A 110 10.28 -0.89 15.59
N GLY A 111 9.13 -0.79 14.93
CA GLY A 111 8.29 0.41 15.03
C GLY A 111 8.89 1.61 14.30
N VAL A 112 9.74 1.37 13.30
CA VAL A 112 10.34 2.42 12.49
C VAL A 112 9.36 2.86 11.41
N GLU A 113 9.20 4.16 11.23
CA GLU A 113 8.38 4.73 10.16
C GLU A 113 9.29 5.43 9.13
N PHE A 114 9.14 5.07 7.86
CA PHE A 114 9.89 5.65 6.75
C PHE A 114 8.94 6.11 5.65
N ASN A 115 8.83 7.43 5.47
CA ASN A 115 7.72 8.02 4.74
C ASN A 115 8.14 9.20 3.84
N GLY A 116 7.72 9.20 2.58
CA GLY A 116 7.81 10.39 1.72
C GLY A 116 9.13 10.58 0.96
N PHE A 117 9.85 9.51 0.62
CA PHE A 117 11.14 9.57 -0.08
C PHE A 117 11.09 9.06 -1.52
N LYS A 118 12.13 9.40 -2.29
CA LYS A 118 12.49 8.68 -3.52
C LYS A 118 13.78 7.87 -3.29
N ILE A 119 13.75 6.57 -3.55
CA ILE A 119 14.89 5.65 -3.53
C ILE A 119 15.19 5.25 -4.97
N ASP A 120 16.34 5.68 -5.49
CA ASP A 120 16.71 5.52 -6.90
C ASP A 120 17.98 4.68 -7.04
N GLY A 121 17.85 3.50 -7.66
CA GLY A 121 18.98 2.64 -7.99
C GLY A 121 19.80 3.10 -9.20
N GLU A 122 19.36 4.17 -9.87
CA GLU A 122 20.00 4.82 -11.03
C GLU A 122 20.28 3.87 -12.21
N ASN A 123 19.54 2.76 -12.31
CA ASN A 123 19.69 1.71 -13.33
C ASN A 123 21.14 1.21 -13.41
N LYS A 124 21.79 1.03 -12.26
CA LYS A 124 23.18 0.57 -12.21
C LYS A 124 23.23 -0.94 -11.95
N ALA A 125 23.94 -1.67 -12.80
CA ALA A 125 24.21 -3.09 -12.61
C ALA A 125 24.98 -3.40 -11.31
N ILE A 126 25.63 -2.41 -10.67
CA ILE A 126 26.23 -2.62 -9.34
C ILE A 126 25.16 -2.97 -8.27
N GLN A 127 23.89 -2.67 -8.53
CA GLN A 127 22.76 -3.06 -7.68
C GLN A 127 22.32 -4.52 -7.88
N THR A 128 22.96 -5.28 -8.79
CA THR A 128 22.63 -6.69 -9.06
C THR A 128 22.45 -7.49 -7.77
N GLY A 129 21.24 -8.03 -7.58
CA GLY A 129 20.90 -8.89 -6.44
C GLY A 129 20.83 -8.17 -5.08
N LYS A 130 20.83 -6.83 -5.08
CA LYS A 130 20.64 -5.99 -3.89
C LYS A 130 19.15 -5.74 -3.63
N THR A 131 18.84 -5.05 -2.53
CA THR A 131 17.47 -4.64 -2.20
C THR A 131 17.43 -3.12 -2.00
N ALA A 132 16.45 -2.42 -2.55
CA ALA A 132 16.37 -0.96 -2.38
C ALA A 132 15.96 -0.59 -0.95
N ALA A 133 14.92 -1.22 -0.40
CA ALA A 133 14.47 -1.00 0.97
C ALA A 133 14.10 -2.29 1.68
N GLN A 134 14.27 -2.34 3.00
CA GLN A 134 13.89 -3.47 3.82
C GLN A 134 13.21 -3.02 5.12
N ALA A 135 11.99 -3.53 5.36
CA ALA A 135 11.22 -3.31 6.59
C ALA A 135 11.17 -4.56 7.46
N GLY A 136 11.15 -4.39 8.78
CA GLY A 136 11.05 -5.44 9.79
C GLY A 136 9.69 -5.47 10.49
N SER A 137 9.62 -6.13 11.65
CA SER A 137 8.40 -6.17 12.47
C SER A 137 8.01 -4.77 12.96
N ASP A 138 6.71 -4.52 13.01
CA ASP A 138 6.08 -3.26 13.47
C ASP A 138 6.48 -2.01 12.66
N ASP A 139 7.30 -2.16 11.62
CA ASP A 139 7.75 -1.05 10.79
C ASP A 139 6.67 -0.63 9.78
N ILE A 140 6.67 0.67 9.44
CA ILE A 140 5.83 1.27 8.41
C ILE A 140 6.74 1.83 7.33
N PHE A 141 6.62 1.30 6.11
CA PHE A 141 7.28 1.81 4.92
C PHE A 141 6.22 2.32 3.95
N ALA A 142 6.04 3.65 3.89
CA ALA A 142 4.88 4.24 3.20
C ALA A 142 5.17 5.47 2.33
N TYR A 143 4.35 5.71 1.31
CA TYR A 143 4.43 6.90 0.45
C TYR A 143 5.82 7.12 -0.17
N ASN A 144 6.54 6.04 -0.50
CA ASN A 144 7.85 6.12 -1.12
C ASN A 144 7.79 5.80 -2.62
N ILE A 145 8.70 6.40 -3.39
CA ILE A 145 9.02 5.99 -4.76
C ILE A 145 10.26 5.10 -4.72
N VAL A 146 10.16 3.85 -5.15
CA VAL A 146 11.29 2.92 -5.29
C VAL A 146 11.48 2.63 -6.77
N THR A 147 12.62 3.03 -7.36
CA THR A 147 12.79 2.96 -8.81
C THR A 147 14.18 2.58 -9.30
N ASN A 148 14.24 2.12 -10.55
CA ASN A 148 15.46 1.96 -11.35
C ASN A 148 16.47 0.99 -10.72
N PHE A 149 15.97 -0.15 -10.27
CA PHE A 149 16.76 -1.09 -9.46
C PHE A 149 16.99 -2.41 -10.20
N ASP A 150 18.24 -2.91 -10.21
CA ASP A 150 18.60 -4.24 -10.72
C ASP A 150 18.64 -5.26 -9.58
N GLY A 151 17.48 -5.53 -8.98
CA GLY A 151 17.40 -6.35 -7.77
C GLY A 151 15.97 -6.41 -7.25
N LYS A 152 15.81 -6.42 -5.92
CA LYS A 152 14.49 -6.33 -5.28
C LYS A 152 14.17 -4.87 -4.97
N GLY A 153 12.91 -4.48 -5.16
CA GLY A 153 12.43 -3.15 -4.74
C GLY A 153 12.37 -3.06 -3.22
N VAL A 154 11.27 -3.54 -2.64
CA VAL A 154 11.08 -3.60 -1.19
C VAL A 154 11.19 -5.05 -0.72
N GLY A 155 11.94 -5.28 0.33
CA GLY A 155 12.07 -6.57 0.98
C GLY A 155 11.80 -6.49 2.47
N GLY A 156 12.09 -7.61 3.16
CA GLY A 156 11.79 -7.73 4.57
C GLY A 156 10.30 -7.83 4.85
N GLY A 157 9.97 -8.07 6.10
CA GLY A 157 8.62 -8.32 6.56
C GLY A 157 8.66 -8.92 7.96
N GLY A 158 7.54 -8.86 8.65
CA GLY A 158 7.41 -9.37 10.00
C GLY A 158 6.01 -9.12 10.54
N PRO A 159 5.73 -9.56 11.77
CA PRO A 159 4.52 -9.19 12.49
C PRO A 159 4.26 -7.69 12.45
N ASN A 160 3.02 -7.28 12.14
CA ASN A 160 2.53 -5.89 12.07
C ASN A 160 3.28 -4.95 11.11
N CYS A 161 4.18 -5.48 10.28
CA CYS A 161 4.86 -4.68 9.27
C CYS A 161 3.86 -4.19 8.23
N GLN A 162 3.98 -2.93 7.82
CA GLN A 162 3.16 -2.32 6.78
C GLN A 162 4.03 -1.79 5.65
N ILE A 163 3.78 -2.29 4.45
CA ILE A 163 4.32 -1.75 3.19
C ILE A 163 3.13 -1.16 2.47
N ALA A 164 2.96 0.15 2.54
CA ALA A 164 1.71 0.83 2.17
C ALA A 164 1.91 2.03 1.23
N HIS A 165 1.01 2.28 0.27
CA HIS A 165 1.01 3.53 -0.51
C HIS A 165 2.33 3.83 -1.26
N ASN A 166 3.13 2.81 -1.61
CA ASN A 166 4.39 3.02 -2.32
C ASN A 166 4.22 2.87 -3.83
N LEU A 167 5.00 3.66 -4.59
CA LEU A 167 5.22 3.43 -6.02
C LEU A 167 6.52 2.64 -6.19
N VAL A 168 6.42 1.36 -6.54
CA VAL A 168 7.58 0.53 -6.90
C VAL A 168 7.60 0.35 -8.41
N THR A 169 8.57 0.95 -9.09
CA THR A 169 8.60 0.99 -10.55
C THR A 169 9.97 0.68 -11.13
N ASN A 170 10.03 0.15 -12.36
CA ASN A 170 11.28 -0.11 -13.08
C ASN A 170 12.27 -0.96 -12.25
N ILE A 171 11.75 -2.05 -11.69
CA ILE A 171 12.58 -3.09 -11.07
C ILE A 171 12.94 -4.07 -12.17
N ILE A 172 14.11 -3.83 -12.77
CA ILE A 172 14.52 -4.40 -14.05
C ILE A 172 15.64 -5.42 -13.87
N ASN A 173 15.97 -6.18 -14.92
CA ASN A 173 17.08 -7.13 -14.92
C ASN A 173 18.15 -6.67 -15.91
N LEU A 174 19.18 -5.99 -15.42
CA LEU A 174 20.28 -5.47 -16.25
C LEU A 174 21.41 -6.48 -16.42
N SER A 175 21.61 -7.35 -15.43
CA SER A 175 22.72 -8.30 -15.34
C SER A 175 22.38 -9.71 -15.83
N GLY A 176 21.12 -9.97 -16.18
CA GLY A 176 20.63 -11.30 -16.57
C GLY A 176 20.29 -12.21 -15.39
N THR A 177 20.45 -11.78 -14.15
CA THR A 177 20.03 -12.54 -12.96
C THR A 177 18.52 -12.45 -12.77
N GLY A 178 17.81 -13.58 -12.82
CA GLY A 178 16.37 -13.61 -12.57
C GLY A 178 16.00 -13.34 -11.10
N GLY A 179 14.73 -12.99 -10.87
CA GLY A 179 14.16 -12.86 -9.52
C GLY A 179 13.94 -11.42 -9.02
N ASN A 180 14.10 -10.43 -9.90
CA ASN A 180 13.93 -9.00 -9.60
C ASN A 180 12.44 -8.68 -9.38
N THR A 181 12.03 -8.80 -8.12
CA THR A 181 10.65 -8.71 -7.65
C THR A 181 10.40 -7.31 -7.10
N GLY A 182 9.21 -6.77 -7.30
CA GLY A 182 8.82 -5.46 -6.78
C GLY A 182 8.84 -5.46 -5.25
N ILE A 183 7.98 -6.28 -4.64
CA ILE A 183 7.93 -6.50 -3.19
C ILE A 183 8.19 -7.98 -2.91
N HIS A 184 9.27 -8.29 -2.20
CA HIS A 184 9.66 -9.65 -1.85
C HIS A 184 10.00 -9.76 -0.36
N THR A 185 9.05 -10.26 0.42
CA THR A 185 9.25 -10.46 1.84
C THR A 185 9.80 -11.86 2.08
N SER A 186 10.98 -11.99 2.70
CA SER A 186 11.57 -13.30 3.03
C SER A 186 10.97 -13.92 4.28
N THR A 187 10.31 -13.09 5.09
CA THR A 187 9.61 -13.36 6.33
C THR A 187 8.25 -12.66 6.26
N GLY A 188 7.25 -13.17 6.97
CA GLY A 188 5.95 -12.50 7.05
C GLY A 188 5.43 -12.43 8.47
N GLY A 189 4.13 -12.17 8.61
CA GLY A 189 3.47 -12.05 9.90
C GLY A 189 3.33 -13.36 10.65
N THR A 190 2.74 -13.25 11.84
CA THR A 190 2.36 -14.37 12.71
C THR A 190 0.85 -14.34 12.99
N ALA A 191 0.32 -15.38 13.64
CA ALA A 191 -1.07 -15.39 14.08
C ALA A 191 -1.38 -14.14 14.93
N GLY A 192 -2.42 -13.39 14.56
CA GLY A 192 -2.83 -12.15 15.21
C GLY A 192 -2.00 -10.90 14.86
N ALA A 193 -0.97 -11.03 14.01
CA ALA A 193 -0.11 -9.92 13.59
C ALA A 193 0.36 -10.15 12.15
N THR A 194 -0.51 -9.85 11.19
CA THR A 194 -0.25 -10.05 9.76
C THR A 194 0.78 -9.04 9.23
N LEU A 195 1.53 -9.44 8.21
CA LEU A 195 2.25 -8.50 7.35
C LEU A 195 1.25 -7.88 6.37
N LYS A 196 1.21 -6.56 6.26
CA LYS A 196 0.29 -5.84 5.36
C LYS A 196 1.06 -5.29 4.16
N ILE A 197 0.67 -5.69 2.96
CA ILE A 197 1.14 -5.13 1.69
C ILE A 197 -0.09 -4.52 1.02
N ILE A 198 -0.31 -3.22 1.24
CA ILE A 198 -1.56 -2.56 0.92
C ILE A 198 -1.37 -1.31 0.07
N TYR A 199 -2.27 -1.02 -0.87
CA TYR A 199 -2.26 0.24 -1.64
C TYR A 199 -0.97 0.58 -2.38
N ASN A 200 -0.15 -0.41 -2.69
CA ASN A 200 1.06 -0.14 -3.45
C ASN A 200 0.72 -0.13 -4.94
N THR A 201 1.36 0.77 -5.68
CA THR A 201 1.39 0.73 -7.14
C THR A 201 2.71 0.14 -7.61
N LEU A 202 2.64 -0.98 -8.33
CA LEU A 202 3.80 -1.71 -8.83
C LEU A 202 3.77 -1.74 -10.36
N ILE A 203 4.76 -1.13 -11.02
CA ILE A 203 4.76 -0.98 -12.49
C ILE A 203 6.11 -1.41 -13.09
N ASN A 204 6.09 -2.11 -14.22
CA ASN A 204 7.30 -2.49 -14.96
C ASN A 204 8.28 -3.30 -14.11
N ILE A 205 7.83 -4.46 -13.65
CA ILE A 205 8.58 -5.35 -12.76
C ILE A 205 9.05 -6.57 -13.53
N ASN A 206 10.35 -6.87 -13.52
CA ASN A 206 10.90 -7.95 -14.33
C ASN A 206 10.43 -9.35 -13.90
N TYR A 207 10.17 -9.59 -12.61
CA TYR A 207 9.75 -10.89 -12.11
C TYR A 207 8.30 -10.88 -11.63
N ALA A 208 8.06 -11.04 -10.32
CA ALA A 208 6.75 -10.93 -9.70
C ALA A 208 6.53 -9.50 -9.19
N GLY A 209 5.30 -9.01 -9.24
CA GLY A 209 4.93 -7.78 -8.54
C GLY A 209 5.14 -7.95 -7.04
N ILE A 210 4.36 -8.85 -6.44
CA ILE A 210 4.39 -9.14 -5.00
C ILE A 210 4.67 -10.64 -4.79
N GLN A 211 5.65 -10.96 -3.95
CA GLN A 211 5.96 -12.32 -3.53
C GLN A 211 6.24 -12.36 -2.03
N PRO A 212 5.21 -12.61 -1.20
CA PRO A 212 5.40 -12.76 0.22
C PRO A 212 6.13 -14.06 0.57
N GLY A 213 6.71 -14.09 1.76
CA GLY A 213 7.45 -15.24 2.27
C GLY A 213 6.59 -16.49 2.43
N ASN A 214 7.23 -17.65 2.37
CA ASN A 214 6.58 -18.93 2.68
C ASN A 214 6.18 -18.98 4.18
N GLN A 215 5.25 -19.87 4.54
CA GLN A 215 4.87 -20.13 5.94
C GLN A 215 4.44 -18.90 6.75
N SER A 216 3.86 -17.92 6.08
CA SER A 216 3.63 -16.58 6.64
C SER A 216 2.14 -16.26 6.81
N TYR A 217 1.86 -15.20 7.57
CA TYR A 217 0.55 -14.56 7.70
C TYR A 217 0.62 -13.19 7.02
N TYR A 218 -0.20 -12.95 5.99
CA TYR A 218 -0.16 -11.68 5.27
C TYR A 218 -1.46 -11.30 4.56
N ASP A 219 -1.62 -10.00 4.42
CA ASP A 219 -2.70 -9.33 3.70
C ASP A 219 -2.08 -8.62 2.49
N VAL A 220 -2.59 -8.94 1.30
CA VAL A 220 -2.24 -8.25 0.05
C VAL A 220 -3.52 -7.60 -0.47
N MET A 221 -3.68 -6.30 -0.24
CA MET A 221 -4.96 -5.63 -0.46
C MET A 221 -4.84 -4.31 -1.21
N GLY A 222 -5.80 -3.99 -2.09
CA GLY A 222 -5.87 -2.68 -2.76
C GLY A 222 -4.66 -2.33 -3.64
N ASN A 223 -3.81 -3.28 -4.02
CA ASN A 223 -2.60 -2.98 -4.80
C ASN A 223 -2.93 -2.88 -6.30
N ASN A 224 -2.26 -1.96 -6.99
CA ASN A 224 -2.32 -1.79 -8.45
C ASN A 224 -1.01 -2.30 -9.09
N ILE A 225 -1.05 -3.46 -9.72
CA ILE A 225 0.11 -4.18 -10.25
C ILE A 225 0.02 -4.25 -11.77
N GLN A 226 1.01 -3.70 -12.48
CA GLN A 226 1.01 -3.63 -13.93
C GLN A 226 2.34 -4.01 -14.55
N ASN A 227 2.28 -4.66 -15.72
CA ASN A 227 3.45 -4.95 -16.57
C ASN A 227 4.52 -5.77 -15.83
N THR A 228 4.14 -6.92 -15.30
CA THR A 228 5.08 -7.82 -14.64
C THR A 228 5.59 -8.89 -15.59
N GLY A 229 6.83 -9.34 -15.40
CA GLY A 229 7.43 -10.35 -16.26
C GLY A 229 6.95 -11.77 -15.98
N ARG A 230 6.57 -12.13 -14.75
CA ARG A 230 6.11 -13.50 -14.43
C ARG A 230 4.77 -13.58 -13.72
N HIS A 231 4.62 -12.90 -12.59
CA HIS A 231 3.44 -13.02 -11.74
C HIS A 231 2.96 -11.64 -11.32
N GLY A 232 1.66 -11.45 -11.15
CA GLY A 232 1.16 -10.29 -10.40
C GLY A 232 1.49 -10.49 -8.92
N ILE A 233 0.78 -11.44 -8.32
CA ILE A 233 0.94 -11.87 -6.93
C ILE A 233 1.35 -13.35 -6.90
N ASN A 234 2.36 -13.69 -6.12
CA ASN A 234 2.81 -15.06 -5.89
C ASN A 234 2.70 -15.42 -4.41
N ILE A 235 1.64 -16.14 -4.03
CA ILE A 235 1.38 -16.66 -2.70
C ILE A 235 2.43 -17.73 -2.38
N GLY A 236 3.23 -17.48 -1.34
CA GLY A 236 4.30 -18.36 -0.90
C GLY A 236 3.80 -19.70 -0.32
N SER A 237 4.58 -20.76 -0.48
CA SER A 237 4.25 -22.12 -0.04
C SER A 237 3.92 -22.21 1.44
N ASN A 238 2.92 -23.03 1.77
CA ASN A 238 2.52 -23.36 3.15
C ASN A 238 2.23 -22.13 4.03
N SER A 239 1.85 -20.99 3.42
CA SER A 239 1.39 -19.81 4.14
C SER A 239 0.14 -20.13 4.95
N ARG A 240 -0.03 -19.52 6.13
CA ARG A 240 -1.00 -19.97 7.14
C ARG A 240 -2.31 -19.21 7.05
N PHE A 241 -2.25 -17.89 6.97
CA PHE A 241 -3.41 -17.03 6.79
C PHE A 241 -3.05 -16.03 5.71
N VAL A 242 -3.81 -16.03 4.62
CA VAL A 242 -3.53 -15.20 3.46
C VAL A 242 -4.83 -14.59 2.98
N ARG A 243 -4.87 -13.27 2.87
CA ARG A 243 -5.95 -12.57 2.18
C ARG A 243 -5.36 -11.84 0.98
N VAL A 244 -5.91 -12.11 -0.21
CA VAL A 244 -5.61 -11.40 -1.45
C VAL A 244 -6.89 -10.76 -1.92
N ILE A 245 -7.10 -9.48 -1.58
CA ILE A 245 -8.40 -8.82 -1.70
C ILE A 245 -8.29 -7.50 -2.46
N GLY A 246 -9.18 -7.23 -3.42
CA GLY A 246 -9.30 -5.88 -4.00
C GLY A 246 -8.09 -5.43 -4.83
N ASN A 247 -7.25 -6.36 -5.33
CA ASN A 247 -6.07 -5.97 -6.12
C ASN A 247 -6.42 -5.84 -7.61
N ARG A 248 -5.88 -4.81 -8.26
CA ARG A 248 -5.91 -4.65 -9.72
C ARG A 248 -4.60 -5.12 -10.31
N ILE A 249 -4.65 -6.12 -11.19
CA ILE A 249 -3.48 -6.81 -11.76
C ILE A 249 -3.62 -6.82 -13.27
N ALA A 250 -2.72 -6.15 -13.99
CA ALA A 250 -2.80 -6.04 -15.45
C ALA A 250 -1.48 -6.38 -16.15
N ASN A 251 -1.57 -6.94 -17.35
CA ASN A 251 -0.44 -7.21 -18.24
C ASN A 251 0.67 -8.03 -17.55
N VAL A 252 0.31 -9.22 -17.08
CA VAL A 252 1.25 -10.16 -16.44
C VAL A 252 1.84 -11.08 -17.51
N ASN A 253 3.14 -11.37 -17.39
CA ASN A 253 3.96 -12.00 -18.43
C ASN A 253 4.26 -11.07 -19.63
N TYR A 254 4.25 -9.75 -19.39
CA TYR A 254 4.46 -8.74 -20.43
C TYR A 254 5.90 -8.72 -20.96
N GLN A 255 6.90 -8.94 -20.10
CA GLN A 255 8.32 -8.81 -20.46
C GLN A 255 9.00 -10.15 -20.82
N ASP A 256 8.69 -11.24 -20.13
CA ASP A 256 9.34 -12.54 -20.36
C ASP A 256 8.79 -13.26 -21.60
N ASN A 257 7.57 -12.91 -22.05
CA ASN A 257 6.85 -13.56 -23.16
C ASN A 257 6.95 -15.09 -23.12
N ARG A 258 6.97 -15.65 -21.90
CA ARG A 258 7.04 -17.09 -21.69
C ARG A 258 5.74 -17.68 -22.18
N THR A 259 5.82 -18.85 -22.79
CA THR A 259 4.64 -19.67 -23.09
C THR A 259 4.48 -20.79 -22.06
N ASP A 260 5.32 -20.81 -21.02
CA ASP A 260 5.24 -21.81 -19.96
C ASP A 260 4.08 -21.53 -19.00
N GLU A 261 3.43 -22.58 -18.54
CA GLU A 261 2.29 -22.52 -17.63
C GLU A 261 2.58 -21.78 -16.32
N ASP A 262 3.85 -21.50 -16.01
CA ASP A 262 4.31 -21.01 -14.72
C ASP A 262 3.89 -19.59 -14.35
N THR A 263 3.36 -18.80 -15.26
CA THR A 263 2.93 -17.41 -15.02
C THR A 263 1.48 -17.33 -14.56
N GLY A 264 1.08 -16.24 -13.91
CA GLY A 264 -0.28 -16.08 -13.39
C GLY A 264 -0.51 -14.70 -12.78
N GLY A 265 -1.70 -14.14 -12.97
CA GLY A 265 -2.12 -12.89 -12.31
C GLY A 265 -2.01 -13.03 -10.81
N ILE A 266 -2.69 -14.04 -10.26
CA ILE A 266 -2.48 -14.52 -8.89
C ILE A 266 -2.05 -15.98 -8.98
N ARG A 267 -0.89 -16.27 -8.41
CA ARG A 267 -0.30 -17.59 -8.38
C ARG A 267 -0.23 -18.09 -6.94
N ALA A 268 -0.62 -19.33 -6.70
CA ALA A 268 -0.30 -20.03 -5.46
C ALA A 268 0.71 -21.15 -5.73
N TYR A 269 1.90 -21.01 -5.16
CA TYR A 269 2.95 -22.01 -5.27
C TYR A 269 2.94 -22.89 -4.03
N CYS A 270 2.68 -24.19 -4.18
CA CYS A 270 2.51 -25.13 -3.07
C CYS A 270 3.62 -26.19 -3.04
N ASN A 271 4.85 -25.76 -2.74
CA ASN A 271 5.92 -26.69 -2.41
C ASN A 271 6.70 -26.21 -1.17
N PRO A 272 6.43 -26.78 0.03
CA PRO A 272 5.47 -27.86 0.32
C PRO A 272 3.99 -27.42 0.22
N PRO A 273 3.02 -28.36 0.25
CA PRO A 273 1.59 -28.07 0.23
C PRO A 273 1.12 -27.09 1.31
N PHE A 274 -0.01 -26.44 1.06
CA PHE A 274 -0.72 -25.63 2.05
C PHE A 274 -1.34 -26.57 3.10
N ILE A 275 -0.72 -26.73 4.27
CA ILE A 275 -1.23 -27.56 5.37
C ILE A 275 -1.61 -26.61 6.51
N ASN A 276 -2.86 -26.68 7.00
CA ASN A 276 -3.41 -25.71 7.95
C ASN A 276 -3.23 -24.27 7.45
N SER A 277 -3.68 -24.05 6.22
CA SER A 277 -3.75 -22.73 5.60
C SER A 277 -5.20 -22.26 5.58
N ASP A 278 -5.38 -20.96 5.54
CA ASP A 278 -6.64 -20.29 5.32
C ASP A 278 -6.34 -19.17 4.33
N ILE A 279 -6.68 -19.41 3.06
CA ILE A 279 -6.36 -18.51 1.95
C ILE A 279 -7.65 -17.99 1.35
N GLU A 280 -7.83 -16.68 1.38
CA GLU A 280 -8.98 -15.99 0.79
C GLU A 280 -8.53 -15.17 -0.41
N ILE A 281 -9.22 -15.34 -1.55
CA ILE A 281 -9.01 -14.57 -2.77
C ILE A 281 -10.36 -13.99 -3.19
N ALA A 282 -10.52 -12.67 -3.09
CA ALA A 282 -11.79 -11.99 -3.36
C ALA A 282 -11.59 -10.63 -4.02
N TYR A 283 -12.53 -10.20 -4.87
CA TYR A 283 -12.58 -8.86 -5.45
C TYR A 283 -11.34 -8.42 -6.23
N ASN A 284 -10.53 -9.36 -6.72
CA ASN A 284 -9.37 -9.00 -7.53
C ASN A 284 -9.79 -8.83 -8.98
N THR A 285 -9.24 -7.82 -9.64
CA THR A 285 -9.30 -7.66 -11.09
C THR A 285 -7.99 -8.15 -11.69
N VAL A 286 -8.02 -9.19 -12.53
CA VAL A 286 -6.87 -9.67 -13.31
C VAL A 286 -7.17 -9.46 -14.79
N GLU A 287 -6.37 -8.67 -15.48
CA GLU A 287 -6.54 -8.34 -16.90
C GLU A 287 -5.26 -8.63 -17.69
N ASN A 288 -5.40 -9.16 -18.91
CA ASN A 288 -4.27 -9.41 -19.82
C ASN A 288 -3.11 -10.20 -19.18
N ALA A 289 -3.43 -11.08 -18.23
CA ALA A 289 -2.46 -12.04 -17.71
C ALA A 289 -2.44 -13.26 -18.63
N MET A 290 -1.28 -13.94 -18.75
CA MET A 290 -1.26 -15.21 -19.48
C MET A 290 -2.19 -16.24 -18.83
N ASN A 291 -2.09 -16.41 -17.51
CA ASN A 291 -3.07 -17.14 -16.70
C ASN A 291 -3.68 -16.21 -15.66
N GLY A 292 -4.97 -16.37 -15.35
CA GLY A 292 -5.67 -15.59 -14.34
C GLY A 292 -5.29 -15.98 -12.91
N LEU A 293 -5.97 -17.00 -12.40
CA LEU A 293 -5.63 -17.70 -11.14
C LEU A 293 -4.87 -19.00 -11.46
N HIS A 294 -3.66 -19.11 -10.93
CA HIS A 294 -2.79 -20.27 -11.19
C HIS A 294 -2.35 -20.97 -9.89
N PHE A 295 -2.81 -22.21 -9.71
CA PHE A 295 -2.38 -23.10 -8.63
C PHE A 295 -1.32 -24.09 -9.12
N ARG A 296 -0.11 -24.04 -8.54
CA ARG A 296 1.02 -24.89 -8.95
C ARG A 296 1.70 -25.60 -7.78
N GLY A 297 1.78 -26.93 -7.85
CA GLY A 297 2.67 -27.77 -7.06
C GLY A 297 2.11 -29.18 -6.86
N SER A 298 2.95 -30.09 -6.35
CA SER A 298 2.58 -31.48 -6.08
C SER A 298 1.63 -31.53 -4.88
N MET A 299 0.35 -31.83 -5.14
CA MET A 299 -0.69 -32.14 -4.16
C MET A 299 -1.28 -30.91 -3.44
N CYS A 300 -2.25 -30.24 -4.08
CA CYS A 300 -3.24 -29.38 -3.40
C CYS A 300 -4.51 -30.13 -2.96
N ASP A 301 -4.62 -31.43 -3.25
CA ASP A 301 -5.76 -32.27 -2.89
C ASP A 301 -5.26 -33.70 -2.60
N GLU A 302 -5.88 -34.38 -1.64
CA GLU A 302 -5.39 -35.59 -0.97
C GLU A 302 -5.62 -36.90 -1.75
N THR A 303 -4.81 -37.94 -1.43
CA THR A 303 -5.13 -39.37 -1.58
C THR A 303 -5.40 -39.92 -3.00
N ARG A 304 -4.35 -40.22 -3.77
CA ARG A 304 -4.40 -41.38 -4.67
C ARG A 304 -3.53 -42.50 -4.10
N ASP A 305 -4.19 -43.53 -3.56
CA ASP A 305 -3.54 -44.79 -3.14
C ASP A 305 -2.73 -45.45 -4.26
N GLU A 306 -3.05 -45.12 -5.51
CA GLU A 306 -2.46 -45.65 -6.74
C GLU A 306 -0.97 -45.31 -6.91
N TRP A 307 -0.43 -44.36 -6.13
CA TRP A 307 0.93 -43.82 -6.29
C TRP A 307 1.88 -44.24 -5.16
N ASN A 308 1.37 -44.98 -4.17
CA ASN A 308 2.17 -45.62 -3.13
C ASN A 308 2.83 -46.89 -3.71
N GLY A 309 4.11 -46.79 -4.10
CA GLY A 309 4.93 -47.96 -4.46
C GLY A 309 5.75 -47.89 -5.75
N VAL A 310 5.88 -46.71 -6.39
CA VAL A 310 6.70 -46.57 -7.59
C VAL A 310 8.15 -46.18 -7.23
N ASP A 311 9.07 -47.12 -7.39
CA ASP A 311 10.50 -46.93 -7.13
C ASP A 311 11.08 -45.74 -7.93
N GLY A 312 11.71 -44.79 -7.22
CA GLY A 312 12.38 -43.63 -7.81
C GLY A 312 11.56 -42.33 -7.89
N CYS A 313 10.26 -42.36 -7.52
CA CYS A 313 9.47 -41.16 -7.33
C CYS A 313 9.42 -40.77 -5.85
N ASN A 314 10.08 -39.66 -5.52
CA ASN A 314 9.95 -39.05 -4.20
C ASN A 314 8.75 -38.06 -4.25
N PRO A 315 7.75 -38.16 -3.37
CA PRO A 315 6.57 -37.27 -3.33
C PRO A 315 6.88 -35.77 -3.13
N PHE A 316 8.15 -35.38 -3.03
CA PHE A 316 8.60 -34.01 -2.72
C PHE A 316 9.49 -33.36 -3.79
N SER A 317 9.76 -34.00 -4.94
CA SER A 317 10.66 -33.41 -5.94
C SER A 317 9.93 -32.51 -6.93
N ALA A 318 10.29 -31.22 -6.94
CA ALA A 318 9.88 -30.21 -7.93
C ALA A 318 10.41 -30.45 -9.37
N GLY A 319 10.82 -31.67 -9.68
CA GLY A 319 11.22 -32.11 -11.01
C GLY A 319 10.49 -33.42 -11.29
N GLY A 320 9.59 -33.39 -12.27
CA GLY A 320 8.71 -34.51 -12.59
C GLY A 320 9.46 -35.85 -12.76
N CYS A 321 8.81 -36.93 -12.35
CA CYS A 321 9.27 -38.27 -12.65
C CYS A 321 9.17 -38.56 -14.15
N THR A 322 10.12 -39.35 -14.69
CA THR A 322 10.08 -39.80 -16.08
C THR A 322 9.30 -41.12 -16.14
N TYR A 323 8.12 -41.12 -16.77
CA TYR A 323 7.43 -42.36 -17.17
C TYR A 323 7.69 -42.66 -18.66
N PRO A 324 7.79 -43.94 -19.08
CA PRO A 324 7.80 -44.27 -20.49
C PRO A 324 6.42 -43.98 -21.08
N GLY A 325 6.31 -42.93 -21.88
CA GLY A 325 5.06 -42.52 -22.55
C GLY A 325 4.55 -41.12 -22.20
N VAL A 326 5.09 -40.48 -21.16
CA VAL A 326 4.80 -39.07 -20.81
C VAL A 326 6.05 -38.25 -21.09
N LEU A 327 5.93 -37.25 -21.97
CA LEU A 327 7.05 -36.37 -22.29
C LEU A 327 7.46 -35.55 -21.06
N LYS A 328 8.77 -35.35 -20.90
CA LYS A 328 9.38 -34.54 -19.84
C LYS A 328 8.68 -33.17 -19.74
N GLY A 329 8.00 -32.87 -18.63
CA GLY A 329 7.54 -31.50 -18.33
C GLY A 329 6.06 -31.30 -17.97
N GLU A 330 5.24 -32.35 -17.86
CA GLU A 330 3.87 -32.18 -17.34
C GLU A 330 3.90 -32.02 -15.82
N TYR A 331 3.78 -30.78 -15.34
CA TYR A 331 3.51 -30.51 -13.93
C TYR A 331 2.06 -30.87 -13.64
N GLN A 332 1.81 -31.57 -12.54
CA GLN A 332 0.44 -31.90 -12.14
C GLN A 332 -0.26 -30.64 -11.64
N HIS A 333 -1.31 -30.23 -12.34
CA HIS A 333 -2.25 -29.21 -11.88
C HIS A 333 -3.28 -29.87 -10.96
N PRO A 334 -3.63 -29.26 -9.83
CA PRO A 334 -4.78 -29.73 -9.06
C PRO A 334 -6.06 -29.58 -9.88
N MET A 335 -6.97 -30.56 -9.79
CA MET A 335 -8.23 -30.58 -10.55
C MET A 335 -9.33 -29.68 -9.93
N GLY A 336 -8.97 -28.82 -8.98
CA GLY A 336 -9.89 -27.99 -8.21
C GLY A 336 -9.18 -26.99 -7.31
N ILE A 337 -9.94 -26.06 -6.72
CA ILE A 337 -9.46 -25.14 -5.69
C ILE A 337 -9.05 -25.99 -4.46
N PRO A 338 -7.86 -25.75 -3.88
CA PRO A 338 -7.45 -26.48 -2.67
C PRO A 338 -8.49 -26.34 -1.54
N PRO A 339 -8.77 -27.38 -0.73
CA PRO A 339 -9.84 -27.35 0.27
C PRO A 339 -9.63 -26.32 1.39
N ASN A 340 -8.44 -25.74 1.47
CA ASN A 340 -8.03 -24.71 2.41
C ASN A 340 -7.87 -23.32 1.76
N MET A 341 -8.54 -23.13 0.63
CA MET A 341 -8.60 -21.88 -0.09
C MET A 341 -10.03 -21.57 -0.49
N THR A 342 -10.44 -20.33 -0.21
CA THR A 342 -11.72 -19.77 -0.62
C THR A 342 -11.47 -18.77 -1.73
N VAL A 343 -11.95 -19.07 -2.93
CA VAL A 343 -11.94 -18.14 -4.06
C VAL A 343 -13.38 -17.71 -4.31
N HIS A 344 -13.63 -16.41 -4.22
CA HIS A 344 -14.97 -15.85 -4.35
C HIS A 344 -15.30 -15.54 -5.82
N ASP A 345 -16.59 -15.61 -6.19
CA ASP A 345 -17.06 -15.34 -7.55
C ASP A 345 -16.96 -13.85 -7.96
N ASN A 346 -16.69 -12.98 -6.98
CA ASN A 346 -16.50 -11.53 -7.17
C ASN A 346 -15.11 -11.13 -7.69
N ASN A 347 -14.25 -12.10 -8.03
CA ASN A 347 -13.01 -11.84 -8.76
C ASN A 347 -13.30 -11.68 -10.26
N PHE A 348 -12.83 -10.59 -10.86
CA PHE A 348 -12.88 -10.40 -12.31
C PHE A 348 -11.59 -10.92 -12.94
N ILE A 349 -11.67 -11.99 -13.74
CA ILE A 349 -10.51 -12.63 -14.36
C ILE A 349 -10.63 -12.63 -15.88
N ASN A 350 -9.82 -11.80 -16.54
CA ASN A 350 -9.66 -11.72 -17.99
C ASN A 350 -8.20 -12.03 -18.37
N CYS A 351 -7.98 -13.15 -19.04
CA CYS A 351 -6.64 -13.68 -19.32
C CYS A 351 -6.55 -14.27 -20.73
N LEU A 352 -5.32 -14.44 -21.22
CA LEU A 352 -5.05 -14.90 -22.58
C LEU A 352 -5.17 -16.42 -22.76
N ASN A 353 -4.88 -17.22 -21.74
CA ASN A 353 -4.84 -18.68 -21.84
C ASN A 353 -5.86 -19.37 -20.91
N TRP A 354 -5.71 -19.23 -19.59
CA TRP A 354 -6.57 -19.92 -18.61
C TRP A 354 -7.05 -19.02 -17.48
N GLY A 355 -8.38 -18.88 -17.31
CA GLY A 355 -8.99 -18.05 -16.26
C GLY A 355 -8.75 -18.61 -14.86
N ILE A 356 -9.06 -19.89 -14.69
CA ILE A 356 -8.73 -20.68 -13.50
C ILE A 356 -8.10 -21.98 -14.00
N ASN A 357 -6.86 -22.25 -13.59
CA ASN A 357 -6.16 -23.49 -13.91
C ASN A 357 -6.63 -24.70 -13.07
N ALA A 358 -7.93 -25.03 -13.17
CA ALA A 358 -8.52 -26.27 -12.65
C ALA A 358 -9.04 -27.22 -13.75
N PHE A 359 -9.13 -26.75 -15.00
CA PHE A 359 -9.62 -27.56 -16.12
C PHE A 359 -8.64 -27.58 -17.29
N ARG A 360 -8.06 -28.75 -17.55
CA ARG A 360 -7.81 -29.20 -18.93
C ARG A 360 -8.77 -30.35 -19.22
N PRO A 361 -9.69 -30.24 -20.19
CA PRO A 361 -10.05 -31.41 -20.97
C PRO A 361 -8.86 -31.72 -21.89
N ILE A 362 -8.38 -32.95 -21.84
CA ILE A 362 -7.48 -33.55 -22.83
C ILE A 362 -7.98 -33.19 -24.24
N GLN A 363 -7.12 -32.68 -25.12
CA GLN A 363 -7.56 -32.27 -26.46
C GLN A 363 -7.84 -33.51 -27.34
N PRO A 364 -9.00 -33.59 -28.05
CA PRO A 364 -9.30 -34.72 -28.93
C PRO A 364 -8.52 -34.69 -30.27
N GLY A 365 -7.22 -35.00 -30.19
CA GLY A 365 -6.52 -35.95 -31.07
C GLY A 365 -6.22 -37.27 -30.35
N ASP A 366 -6.41 -37.29 -29.03
CA ASP A 366 -6.52 -38.50 -28.21
C ASP A 366 -7.94 -39.07 -28.37
N CYS A 367 -8.06 -40.01 -29.31
CA CYS A 367 -9.20 -40.90 -29.58
C CYS A 367 -10.59 -40.55 -28.99
N GLY A 368 -11.32 -39.67 -29.69
CA GLY A 368 -12.74 -39.92 -30.04
C GLY A 368 -13.84 -39.39 -29.13
N TYR A 369 -14.02 -38.06 -29.00
CA TYR A 369 -15.32 -37.42 -28.70
C TYR A 369 -15.36 -35.99 -29.29
N THR A 370 -16.53 -35.58 -29.80
CA THR A 370 -16.83 -34.25 -30.38
C THR A 370 -17.77 -33.48 -29.46
N ASP A 371 -17.41 -32.25 -29.01
CA ASP A 371 -18.25 -31.03 -29.00
C ASP A 371 -17.68 -29.82 -28.17
N PRO A 372 -18.14 -28.56 -28.38
CA PRO A 372 -17.37 -27.30 -28.28
C PRO A 372 -17.85 -26.33 -27.12
N PRO A 373 -17.53 -25.00 -27.09
CA PRO A 373 -17.43 -24.13 -25.89
C PRO A 373 -18.74 -23.46 -25.39
N VAL A 374 -18.84 -23.09 -24.11
CA VAL A 374 -19.90 -22.20 -23.53
C VAL A 374 -19.54 -20.71 -23.38
N VAL A 375 -20.38 -19.93 -22.70
CA VAL A 375 -20.49 -18.47 -22.56
C VAL A 375 -21.04 -18.20 -21.13
N LEU A 376 -20.77 -17.06 -20.48
CA LEU A 376 -21.39 -16.64 -19.19
C LEU A 376 -22.81 -16.06 -19.39
N ASP A 377 -23.69 -16.10 -18.38
CA ASP A 377 -25.05 -15.49 -18.47
C ASP A 377 -25.07 -13.98 -18.18
N ALA A 378 -26.22 -13.35 -18.38
CA ALA A 378 -26.44 -11.91 -18.16
C ALA A 378 -26.48 -11.50 -16.67
N GLN A 379 -26.27 -12.44 -15.75
CA GLN A 379 -26.18 -12.24 -14.30
C GLN A 379 -24.80 -12.69 -13.76
N ASN A 380 -23.83 -12.96 -14.63
CA ASN A 380 -22.47 -13.38 -14.32
C ASN A 380 -22.33 -14.70 -13.53
N ASN A 381 -23.31 -15.60 -13.61
CA ASN A 381 -23.13 -16.95 -13.06
C ASN A 381 -22.30 -17.83 -14.01
N TYR A 382 -21.55 -18.78 -13.43
CA TYR A 382 -20.95 -19.88 -14.17
C TYR A 382 -22.06 -20.72 -14.82
N ILE A 383 -22.16 -20.67 -16.16
CA ILE A 383 -22.88 -21.70 -16.92
C ILE A 383 -21.88 -22.82 -17.21
N GLU A 384 -22.24 -24.05 -16.85
CA GLU A 384 -21.40 -25.24 -17.07
C GLU A 384 -21.04 -25.40 -18.57
N GLY A 385 -19.74 -25.25 -18.91
CA GLY A 385 -19.15 -25.54 -20.24
C GLY A 385 -18.36 -24.46 -21.04
N ASN A 386 -18.03 -23.24 -20.56
CA ASN A 386 -17.41 -22.14 -21.36
C ASN A 386 -15.93 -22.37 -21.65
N ILE A 387 -15.56 -22.78 -22.87
CA ILE A 387 -14.16 -23.13 -23.19
C ILE A 387 -13.53 -22.42 -24.40
N ASN A 388 -14.10 -21.37 -25.00
CA ASN A 388 -13.39 -20.60 -26.04
C ASN A 388 -13.44 -19.09 -25.75
N GLY A 389 -12.27 -18.51 -25.45
CA GLY A 389 -12.07 -17.06 -25.38
C GLY A 389 -12.63 -16.37 -26.63
N ASP A 390 -13.67 -15.58 -26.43
CA ASP A 390 -14.27 -14.76 -27.47
C ASP A 390 -13.44 -13.49 -27.67
N VAL A 391 -12.90 -13.32 -28.89
CA VAL A 391 -12.17 -12.12 -29.35
C VAL A 391 -13.15 -11.11 -29.99
N SER A 392 -14.43 -11.11 -29.61
CA SER A 392 -15.46 -10.23 -30.17
C SER A 392 -15.76 -8.96 -29.37
N THR A 393 -15.24 -8.78 -28.15
CA THR A 393 -15.37 -7.48 -27.46
C THR A 393 -14.29 -6.51 -27.93
N THR A 394 -14.62 -5.82 -29.04
CA THR A 394 -14.00 -4.55 -29.41
C THR A 394 -13.97 -3.61 -28.21
N VAL A 395 -12.79 -3.41 -27.60
CA VAL A 395 -12.15 -2.24 -26.92
C VAL A 395 -13.04 -1.07 -26.38
N THR A 396 -14.36 -1.21 -26.20
CA THR A 396 -15.26 -0.06 -26.00
C THR A 396 -16.42 -0.28 -25.04
N GLN A 397 -16.40 -1.32 -24.20
CA GLN A 397 -17.21 -1.32 -22.97
C GLN A 397 -16.38 -1.86 -21.81
N ASN A 398 -15.53 -1.01 -21.26
CA ASN A 398 -14.83 -1.16 -19.98
C ASN A 398 -15.80 -0.93 -18.79
N ASN A 399 -16.98 -1.54 -18.83
CA ASN A 399 -17.94 -1.46 -17.73
C ASN A 399 -17.55 -2.48 -16.64
N ASN A 400 -16.31 -2.44 -16.14
CA ASN A 400 -15.87 -3.26 -15.02
C ASN A 400 -16.40 -2.63 -13.72
N PRO A 401 -17.47 -3.16 -13.09
CA PRO A 401 -18.01 -2.61 -11.86
C PRO A 401 -17.06 -2.91 -10.69
N ALA A 402 -16.32 -4.02 -10.72
CA ALA A 402 -15.45 -4.44 -9.62
C ALA A 402 -14.21 -3.55 -9.43
N ALA A 403 -13.78 -2.83 -10.46
CA ALA A 403 -12.71 -1.83 -10.34
C ALA A 403 -13.24 -0.43 -9.96
N SER A 404 -14.52 -0.12 -10.22
CA SER A 404 -15.11 1.19 -9.94
C SER A 404 -15.92 1.25 -8.64
N ILE A 405 -16.23 0.11 -8.02
CA ILE A 405 -17.14 -0.01 -6.86
C ILE A 405 -16.45 -0.58 -5.60
N ILE A 406 -15.12 -0.71 -5.63
CA ILE A 406 -14.34 -1.38 -4.56
C ILE A 406 -13.11 -0.57 -4.18
N LEU A 407 -12.42 0.04 -5.14
CA LEU A 407 -11.40 1.10 -4.89
C LEU A 407 -12.02 2.50 -5.02
N GLY A 408 -13.35 2.58 -5.00
CA GLY A 408 -14.08 3.83 -4.91
C GLY A 408 -14.29 4.19 -3.45
N ASP A 409 -14.67 5.44 -3.23
CA ASP A 409 -15.15 5.99 -1.97
C ASP A 409 -16.57 6.46 -2.30
N SER A 410 -17.54 5.55 -2.17
CA SER A 410 -18.87 5.66 -2.76
C SER A 410 -19.69 6.77 -2.09
N ASP A 411 -19.41 7.09 -0.83
CA ASP A 411 -20.04 8.18 -0.08
C ASP A 411 -19.15 9.41 0.13
N GLY A 412 -17.86 9.32 -0.20
CA GLY A 412 -16.93 10.45 -0.25
C GLY A 412 -16.33 10.83 1.10
N ASP A 413 -16.28 9.89 2.04
CA ASP A 413 -15.87 10.11 3.42
C ASP A 413 -14.33 10.00 3.63
N GLY A 414 -13.64 9.48 2.61
CA GLY A 414 -12.20 9.28 2.57
C GLY A 414 -11.73 7.89 3.01
N ILE A 415 -12.61 6.90 3.06
CA ILE A 415 -12.33 5.46 3.17
C ILE A 415 -12.72 4.78 1.84
N ASP A 416 -11.92 3.82 1.36
CA ASP A 416 -12.33 3.05 0.18
C ASP A 416 -13.44 2.03 0.56
N ASP A 417 -14.44 1.82 -0.30
CA ASP A 417 -15.60 0.94 -0.10
C ASP A 417 -15.23 -0.45 0.46
N TRP A 418 -14.07 -0.97 0.05
CA TRP A 418 -13.61 -2.29 0.49
C TRP A 418 -13.09 -2.29 1.93
N GLU A 419 -12.45 -1.21 2.39
CA GLU A 419 -11.99 -1.09 3.78
C GLU A 419 -13.18 -1.00 4.70
N GLU A 420 -14.18 -0.24 4.28
CA GLU A 420 -15.45 -0.14 4.97
C GLU A 420 -16.06 -1.51 5.15
N ILE A 421 -16.17 -2.33 4.10
CA ILE A 421 -16.75 -3.67 4.23
C ILE A 421 -15.88 -4.63 5.09
N TYR A 422 -14.55 -4.64 4.89
CA TYR A 422 -13.69 -5.72 5.39
C TYR A 422 -12.78 -5.37 6.57
N ILE A 423 -12.51 -4.09 6.78
CA ILE A 423 -11.65 -3.59 7.87
C ILE A 423 -12.53 -2.98 8.97
N TYR A 424 -13.35 -2.00 8.62
CA TYR A 424 -14.14 -1.22 9.58
C TYR A 424 -15.54 -1.82 9.79
N GLY A 425 -16.03 -2.56 8.80
CA GLY A 425 -17.36 -3.11 8.67
C GLY A 425 -18.48 -2.05 8.58
N THR A 426 -18.17 -0.83 8.13
CA THR A 426 -19.10 0.27 7.87
C THR A 426 -19.82 0.04 6.52
N ASP A 427 -20.93 0.73 6.29
CA ASP A 427 -21.66 0.70 5.03
C ASP A 427 -21.02 1.69 4.05
N PRO A 428 -20.50 1.24 2.89
CA PRO A 428 -19.81 2.12 1.95
C PRO A 428 -20.69 3.17 1.25
N ASN A 429 -21.93 3.32 1.69
CA ASN A 429 -22.84 4.37 1.21
C ASN A 429 -23.29 5.29 2.35
N ASP A 430 -22.65 5.20 3.52
CA ASP A 430 -22.99 5.88 4.75
C ASP A 430 -21.75 6.55 5.37
N ALA A 431 -21.46 7.76 4.89
CA ALA A 431 -20.26 8.53 5.25
C ALA A 431 -20.11 8.89 6.74
N ASP A 432 -21.13 8.60 7.56
CA ASP A 432 -21.22 8.87 9.00
C ASP A 432 -22.05 7.74 9.65
N GLN A 433 -21.41 6.58 9.79
CA GLN A 433 -22.08 5.32 10.11
C GLN A 433 -22.83 5.36 11.45
N ASP A 434 -22.30 6.09 12.43
CA ASP A 434 -22.93 6.26 13.73
C ASP A 434 -23.84 7.50 13.84
N ASN A 435 -23.88 8.31 12.77
CA ASN A 435 -24.68 9.52 12.64
C ASN A 435 -24.38 10.56 13.74
N ASP A 436 -23.13 10.64 14.21
CA ASP A 436 -22.70 11.62 15.22
C ASP A 436 -22.30 12.98 14.63
N GLY A 437 -22.23 13.08 13.30
CA GLY A 437 -21.88 14.29 12.55
C GLY A 437 -20.40 14.40 12.20
N VAL A 438 -19.59 13.38 12.51
CA VAL A 438 -18.18 13.27 12.09
C VAL A 438 -18.06 12.12 11.10
N LEU A 439 -17.50 12.39 9.92
CA LEU A 439 -17.35 11.35 8.88
C LEU A 439 -16.44 10.19 9.35
N ASP A 440 -16.73 8.96 8.94
CA ASP A 440 -15.99 7.76 9.38
C ASP A 440 -14.49 7.90 9.07
N GLY A 441 -14.15 8.34 7.86
CA GLY A 441 -12.77 8.57 7.43
C GLY A 441 -12.05 9.65 8.24
N VAL A 442 -12.77 10.62 8.80
CA VAL A 442 -12.21 11.62 9.73
C VAL A 442 -12.02 11.01 11.11
N GLN A 443 -13.00 10.25 11.61
CA GLN A 443 -12.89 9.57 12.89
C GLN A 443 -11.66 8.65 12.91
N LEU A 444 -11.41 7.88 11.84
CA LEU A 444 -10.22 7.03 11.74
C LEU A 444 -8.89 7.80 11.76
N LYS A 445 -8.81 8.94 11.07
CA LYS A 445 -7.62 9.82 11.11
C LYS A 445 -7.34 10.38 12.51
N LEU A 446 -8.39 10.56 13.31
CA LEU A 446 -8.32 11.00 14.71
C LEU A 446 -8.20 9.84 15.71
N GLY A 447 -8.22 8.58 15.24
CA GLY A 447 -8.11 7.38 16.07
C GLY A 447 -9.41 6.94 16.76
N GLY A 448 -10.56 7.39 16.25
CA GLY A 448 -11.92 7.01 16.68
C GLY A 448 -12.43 5.69 16.06
N ASP A 449 -13.68 5.34 16.40
CA ASP A 449 -14.40 4.17 15.90
C ASP A 449 -15.65 4.63 15.13
N PRO A 450 -15.73 4.37 13.80
CA PRO A 450 -16.86 4.71 12.94
C PRO A 450 -18.25 4.25 13.39
N LYS A 451 -18.32 3.19 14.21
CA LYS A 451 -19.60 2.54 14.53
C LYS A 451 -20.21 2.97 15.85
N ASN A 452 -19.42 3.63 16.70
CA ASN A 452 -19.74 3.76 18.12
C ASN A 452 -19.39 5.15 18.65
N GLY A 453 -19.77 6.21 17.92
CA GLY A 453 -19.83 7.63 18.28
C GLY A 453 -19.00 8.00 19.49
N THR A 454 -17.88 8.69 19.27
CA THR A 454 -16.76 8.92 20.20
C THR A 454 -16.99 8.56 21.70
N PRO A 455 -16.09 7.75 22.29
CA PRO A 455 -15.47 8.25 23.52
C PRO A 455 -13.98 7.89 23.62
N ALA A 456 -13.09 8.84 23.32
CA ALA A 456 -11.70 8.77 23.78
C ALA A 456 -11.50 9.72 24.99
N PRO A 457 -10.84 9.28 26.08
CA PRO A 457 -10.69 10.06 27.30
C PRO A 457 -9.71 11.23 27.12
N GLY A 458 -10.25 12.43 26.85
CA GLY A 458 -9.54 13.71 26.79
C GLY A 458 -10.47 14.80 26.25
N PRO A 459 -10.10 16.10 26.33
CA PRO A 459 -10.82 17.15 25.59
C PRO A 459 -10.48 17.00 24.11
N VAL A 460 -11.18 16.09 23.44
CA VAL A 460 -11.07 15.85 21.99
C VAL A 460 -12.15 16.69 21.32
N PRO A 461 -11.85 17.35 20.19
CA PRO A 461 -12.80 18.19 19.46
C PRO A 461 -14.00 17.36 18.97
N GLY A 462 -15.22 17.85 19.22
CA GLY A 462 -16.47 17.15 18.86
C GLY A 462 -17.11 17.69 17.57
N PRO A 463 -18.35 17.26 17.26
CA PRO A 463 -19.15 17.80 16.16
C PRO A 463 -19.77 19.18 16.48
N GLY A 464 -19.40 19.81 17.59
CA GLY A 464 -19.91 21.11 18.02
C GLY A 464 -19.08 22.28 17.50
N ASP A 465 -19.48 23.48 17.89
CA ASP A 465 -18.72 24.72 17.81
C ASP A 465 -18.57 25.23 19.25
N SER A 466 -17.49 24.78 19.89
CA SER A 466 -17.25 24.93 21.33
C SER A 466 -16.94 26.36 21.72
N ASP A 467 -16.40 27.17 20.82
CA ASP A 467 -16.06 28.58 21.08
C ASP A 467 -16.98 29.61 20.39
N GLY A 468 -17.89 29.14 19.54
CA GLY A 468 -18.98 29.92 18.95
C GLY A 468 -18.56 30.78 17.77
N ASP A 469 -17.48 30.44 17.07
CA ASP A 469 -16.97 31.21 15.94
C ASP A 469 -17.56 30.79 14.58
N GLY A 470 -18.32 29.70 14.60
CA GLY A 470 -19.02 29.11 13.47
C GLY A 470 -18.27 27.98 12.78
N TYR A 471 -17.11 27.52 13.26
CA TYR A 471 -16.42 26.34 12.74
C TYR A 471 -16.64 25.12 13.64
N TYR A 472 -16.62 23.92 13.03
CA TYR A 472 -16.73 22.68 13.81
C TYR A 472 -15.40 22.37 14.51
N ASP A 473 -15.47 21.95 15.79
CA ASP A 473 -14.28 21.68 16.60
C ASP A 473 -13.33 20.69 15.90
N TRP A 474 -13.88 19.62 15.30
CA TRP A 474 -13.09 18.60 14.58
C TRP A 474 -12.34 19.19 13.38
N TYR A 475 -12.93 20.17 12.70
CA TYR A 475 -12.34 20.78 11.53
C TYR A 475 -11.17 21.67 11.93
N GLU A 476 -11.34 22.46 12.98
CA GLU A 476 -10.29 23.30 13.53
C GLU A 476 -9.09 22.48 13.99
N ALA A 477 -9.35 21.35 14.65
CA ALA A 477 -8.32 20.39 15.03
C ALA A 477 -7.54 19.83 13.83
N LEU A 478 -8.26 19.50 12.75
CA LEU A 478 -7.68 18.96 11.52
C LEU A 478 -6.75 19.98 10.84
N VAL A 479 -7.13 21.25 10.82
CA VAL A 479 -6.34 22.32 10.19
C VAL A 479 -5.36 23.02 11.13
N GLY A 480 -5.28 22.57 12.38
CA GLY A 480 -4.33 23.05 13.38
C GLY A 480 -4.69 24.39 14.02
N THR A 481 -5.97 24.77 14.00
CA THR A 481 -6.52 25.91 14.75
C THR A 481 -7.18 25.43 16.05
N SER A 482 -7.32 26.33 17.02
CA SER A 482 -7.83 25.99 18.35
C SER A 482 -9.35 26.03 18.44
N TRP A 483 -9.99 24.86 18.52
CA TRP A 483 -11.43 24.67 18.76
C TRP A 483 -12.00 25.15 20.11
N THR A 484 -11.22 25.94 20.84
CA THR A 484 -11.62 26.54 22.12
C THR A 484 -11.28 28.02 22.19
N ASP A 485 -10.71 28.60 21.12
CA ASP A 485 -10.38 30.01 21.02
C ASP A 485 -10.96 30.58 19.72
N LYS A 486 -12.13 31.21 19.86
CA LYS A 486 -12.88 31.87 18.78
C LYS A 486 -12.12 32.90 17.93
N ASN A 487 -10.88 33.22 18.27
CA ASN A 487 -10.01 34.15 17.53
C ASN A 487 -8.95 33.41 16.70
N ASP A 488 -8.79 32.11 16.91
CA ASP A 488 -7.88 31.23 16.21
C ASP A 488 -8.68 30.26 15.34
N TYR A 489 -9.08 30.76 14.17
CA TYR A 489 -10.01 30.08 13.28
C TYR A 489 -9.47 29.96 11.84
N PRO A 490 -10.02 29.04 11.03
CA PRO A 490 -9.64 28.85 9.63
C PRO A 490 -9.81 30.14 8.80
N LYS A 491 -8.74 30.59 8.14
CA LYS A 491 -8.71 31.86 7.36
C LYS A 491 -8.70 31.66 5.84
N LEU A 492 -8.61 30.42 5.36
CA LEU A 492 -8.46 30.08 3.94
C LEU A 492 -9.81 30.19 3.21
N GLY A 493 -9.84 30.79 2.01
CA GLY A 493 -11.04 30.90 1.15
C GLY A 493 -11.95 32.12 1.37
N ASP A 494 -11.92 32.80 2.52
CA ASP A 494 -12.60 34.10 2.72
C ASP A 494 -11.67 35.23 2.24
N ILE A 495 -11.63 35.41 0.93
CA ILE A 495 -10.64 36.24 0.23
C ILE A 495 -10.93 37.72 0.43
N ASN A 496 -12.20 38.10 0.46
CA ASN A 496 -12.60 39.50 0.65
C ASN A 496 -12.76 39.90 2.13
N LYS A 497 -12.51 38.98 3.08
CA LYS A 497 -12.57 39.20 4.53
C LYS A 497 -13.94 39.66 5.04
N ASN A 498 -15.01 39.32 4.34
CA ASN A 498 -16.37 39.63 4.78
C ASN A 498 -16.89 38.62 5.81
N GLY A 499 -16.09 37.58 6.11
CA GLY A 499 -16.42 36.53 7.06
C GLY A 499 -17.36 35.47 6.49
N VAL A 500 -17.56 35.38 5.18
CA VAL A 500 -18.37 34.38 4.48
C VAL A 500 -17.62 33.93 3.24
N ILE A 501 -17.57 32.61 2.99
CA ILE A 501 -17.01 32.08 1.74
C ILE A 501 -18.14 31.92 0.73
N ASP A 502 -18.15 32.75 -0.31
CA ASP A 502 -19.22 32.75 -1.31
C ASP A 502 -18.71 32.89 -2.76
N ASN A 503 -19.64 33.03 -3.71
CA ASN A 503 -19.32 33.21 -5.12
C ASN A 503 -18.54 34.52 -5.40
N GLY A 504 -18.59 35.50 -4.48
CA GLY A 504 -17.78 36.70 -4.50
C GLY A 504 -16.30 36.39 -4.32
N ASP A 505 -15.94 35.45 -3.44
CA ASP A 505 -14.55 35.00 -3.26
C ASP A 505 -14.04 34.24 -4.50
N ALA A 506 -14.85 33.34 -5.04
CA ALA A 506 -14.54 32.64 -6.29
C ALA A 506 -14.30 33.60 -7.47
N ALA A 507 -15.14 34.64 -7.59
CA ALA A 507 -15.00 35.67 -8.62
C ALA A 507 -13.71 36.49 -8.45
N ILE A 508 -13.22 36.67 -7.22
CA ILE A 508 -11.96 37.35 -6.96
C ILE A 508 -10.78 36.47 -7.40
N VAL A 509 -10.75 35.17 -7.09
CA VAL A 509 -9.70 34.28 -7.62
C VAL A 509 -9.71 34.25 -9.14
N TYR A 510 -10.89 34.10 -9.75
CA TYR A 510 -11.00 34.04 -11.21
C TYR A 510 -10.48 35.30 -11.89
N ASN A 511 -10.85 36.48 -11.37
CA ASN A 511 -10.37 37.74 -11.94
C ASN A 511 -8.88 37.99 -11.61
N PHE A 512 -8.36 37.47 -10.49
CA PHE A 512 -6.94 37.50 -10.13
C PHE A 512 -6.12 36.69 -11.15
N VAL A 513 -6.54 35.46 -11.46
CA VAL A 513 -5.91 34.58 -12.46
C VAL A 513 -5.93 35.20 -13.86
N LEU A 514 -6.98 35.94 -14.21
CA LEU A 514 -7.08 36.66 -15.48
C LEU A 514 -6.26 37.97 -15.52
N GLY A 515 -5.59 38.35 -14.43
CA GLY A 515 -4.86 39.62 -14.33
C GLY A 515 -5.75 40.86 -14.42
N LYS A 516 -7.03 40.73 -14.04
CA LYS A 516 -8.06 41.78 -14.20
C LYS A 516 -8.35 42.59 -12.94
N ILE A 517 -7.70 42.27 -11.82
CA ILE A 517 -7.88 43.01 -10.56
C ILE A 517 -6.58 43.70 -10.17
N GLU A 518 -6.64 45.03 -10.07
CA GLU A 518 -5.64 45.83 -9.36
C GLU A 518 -6.36 46.61 -8.26
N GLY A 519 -6.01 46.31 -7.00
CA GLY A 519 -6.34 47.10 -5.82
C GLY A 519 -7.80 47.15 -5.40
N PHE A 520 -8.26 46.22 -4.55
CA PHE A 520 -9.32 46.41 -3.55
C PHE A 520 -9.31 45.24 -2.55
N GLY A 521 -9.14 45.51 -1.24
CA GLY A 521 -9.71 44.73 -0.12
C GLY A 521 -9.51 43.21 0.03
N PHE A 522 -8.79 42.51 -0.85
CA PHE A 522 -8.64 41.05 -0.79
C PHE A 522 -7.29 40.58 -0.24
N ASP A 523 -7.23 39.33 0.22
CA ASP A 523 -6.02 38.67 0.72
C ASP A 523 -5.51 37.59 -0.25
N PRO A 524 -4.38 37.80 -0.93
CA PRO A 524 -3.79 36.79 -1.82
C PRO A 524 -3.40 35.50 -1.09
N ASP A 525 -3.03 35.59 0.20
CA ASP A 525 -2.60 34.44 1.00
C ASP A 525 -3.76 33.49 1.33
N ARG A 526 -5.01 33.87 0.99
CA ARG A 526 -6.22 33.07 1.20
C ARG A 526 -6.76 32.44 -0.08
N MET A 527 -6.11 32.68 -1.22
CA MET A 527 -6.60 32.27 -2.54
C MET A 527 -6.18 30.85 -2.93
N ASP A 528 -5.08 30.34 -2.38
CA ASP A 528 -4.58 28.98 -2.61
C ASP A 528 -5.34 28.01 -1.70
N VAL A 529 -6.56 27.67 -2.10
CA VAL A 529 -7.51 26.93 -1.25
C VAL A 529 -7.26 25.42 -1.27
N ASN A 530 -6.56 24.92 -2.28
CA ASN A 530 -6.09 23.54 -2.32
C ASN A 530 -4.66 23.38 -1.77
N GLN A 531 -4.00 24.48 -1.39
CA GLN A 531 -2.65 24.53 -0.82
C GLN A 531 -1.59 23.88 -1.71
N ASP A 532 -1.76 23.96 -3.03
CA ASP A 532 -0.79 23.42 -3.98
C ASP A 532 0.37 24.38 -4.28
N GLY A 533 0.34 25.57 -3.67
CA GLY A 533 1.32 26.64 -3.85
C GLY A 533 1.07 27.50 -5.09
N VAL A 534 -0.03 27.27 -5.83
CA VAL A 534 -0.30 27.89 -7.13
C VAL A 534 -1.77 28.33 -7.23
N VAL A 535 -2.00 29.63 -7.00
CA VAL A 535 -3.33 30.24 -7.24
C VAL A 535 -3.72 30.17 -8.72
N ASN A 536 -4.73 29.36 -9.04
CA ASN A 536 -5.19 29.12 -10.40
C ASN A 536 -6.72 28.92 -10.51
N ASN A 537 -7.22 28.56 -11.69
CA ASN A 537 -8.67 28.39 -11.91
C ASN A 537 -9.28 27.23 -11.09
N LEU A 538 -8.44 26.30 -10.62
CA LEU A 538 -8.85 25.21 -9.74
C LEU A 538 -9.32 25.77 -8.39
N ASP A 539 -8.59 26.72 -7.80
CA ASP A 539 -8.98 27.39 -6.56
C ASP A 539 -10.32 28.12 -6.68
N ALA A 540 -10.51 28.83 -7.80
CA ALA A 540 -11.77 29.50 -8.11
C ALA A 540 -12.93 28.50 -8.23
N ASN A 541 -12.68 27.33 -8.85
CA ASN A 541 -13.69 26.29 -9.02
C ASN A 541 -14.04 25.61 -7.69
N ILE A 542 -13.09 25.40 -6.79
CA ILE A 542 -13.34 24.82 -5.46
C ILE A 542 -14.26 25.75 -4.66
N LEU A 543 -13.98 27.06 -4.65
CA LEU A 543 -14.84 28.05 -4.01
C LEU A 543 -16.24 28.13 -4.64
N PHE A 544 -16.32 28.08 -5.98
CA PHE A 544 -17.58 28.12 -6.70
C PHE A 544 -18.44 26.87 -6.48
N ASN A 545 -17.84 25.68 -6.52
CA ASN A 545 -18.53 24.42 -6.29
C ASN A 545 -19.02 24.29 -4.84
N LYS A 546 -18.27 24.84 -3.87
CA LYS A 546 -18.72 24.96 -2.48
C LYS A 546 -19.96 25.83 -2.36
N PHE A 547 -20.00 27.00 -2.99
CA PHE A 547 -21.19 27.85 -3.00
C PHE A 547 -22.42 27.14 -3.60
N LEU A 548 -22.20 26.25 -4.57
CA LEU A 548 -23.26 25.46 -5.20
C LEU A 548 -23.65 24.19 -4.41
N GLY A 549 -22.94 23.85 -3.32
CA GLY A 549 -23.19 22.66 -2.51
C GLY A 549 -22.87 21.34 -3.23
N ILE A 550 -21.89 21.34 -4.14
CA ILE A 550 -21.47 20.14 -4.88
C ILE A 550 -20.43 19.38 -4.05
N ALA A 551 -20.73 18.15 -3.65
CA ALA A 551 -19.83 17.28 -2.87
C ALA A 551 -18.58 16.83 -3.65
N GLY A 552 -17.47 16.55 -2.95
CA GLY A 552 -16.27 15.89 -3.52
C GLY A 552 -15.11 16.77 -4.00
N TYR A 553 -15.03 18.06 -3.63
CA TYR A 553 -13.93 18.94 -4.05
C TYR A 553 -13.26 19.68 -2.87
N GLY A 554 -12.23 19.07 -2.29
CA GLY A 554 -11.26 19.73 -1.39
C GLY A 554 -11.77 20.08 0.01
N ILE A 555 -10.85 20.15 0.97
CA ILE A 555 -11.13 20.39 2.39
C ILE A 555 -11.26 21.91 2.65
N LEU A 556 -12.32 22.54 2.13
CA LEU A 556 -12.64 23.92 2.51
C LEU A 556 -13.27 23.96 3.92
N PRO A 557 -13.18 25.09 4.64
CA PRO A 557 -13.58 25.12 6.04
C PRO A 557 -15.08 24.95 6.24
N TYR A 558 -15.46 23.91 6.98
CA TYR A 558 -16.85 23.60 7.30
C TYR A 558 -17.34 24.59 8.34
N ARG A 559 -18.08 25.59 7.88
CA ARG A 559 -18.77 26.56 8.72
C ARG A 559 -20.19 26.05 8.98
N LEU A 560 -20.65 26.14 10.23
CA LEU A 560 -22.06 25.94 10.57
C LEU A 560 -22.94 26.92 9.77
N PRO A 561 -24.08 26.45 9.21
CA PRO A 561 -25.00 27.27 8.43
C PRO A 561 -25.66 28.42 9.20
#